data_AF-A0A194QM94-F1
#
_entry.id   AF-A0A194QM94-F1
#
_cell.length_a   1.000
_cell.length_b   1.000
_cell.length_c   1.000
_cell.angle_alpha   90.00
_cell.angle_beta   90.00
_cell.angle_gamma   90.00
#
_symmetry.space_group_name_H-M   'P 1'
#
loop_
_entity.id
_entity.type
_entity.pdbx_description
1 polymer ?
#
loop_
_entity_poly.entity_id
_entity_poly.type
_entity_poly.pdbx_seq_one_letter_code
_entity_poly.pdbx_strand_id
1 'polypeptide(L)'
;MPVENEMSKPHHFLGCPGVLNIAMSAVAVLYGFVGFAGYLNFGEQVRGSLTLNLPQDEILAQTAKILVACVMLLSFALVYYVPVDVVWRRIQDRIPARGHRWGMAALRFIGTVLIVGVASAIPKLELFMELVGAVCLSVMGLLLPAIVETVWLWGRDLGPCNWILWKNCLIGIFSIIAMVSGVAYSIISMLEHL
;
A
#
# COMPACT_ATOMS: atom_id res chain seq x y z
N MET A 1 0.76 -17.78 -5.93
CA MET A 1 -0.09 -16.57 -5.70
C MET A 1 -1.23 -16.53 -6.73
N PRO A 2 -2.38 -15.86 -6.51
CA PRO A 2 -3.45 -15.82 -7.52
C PRO A 2 -2.97 -15.32 -8.89
N VAL A 3 -2.17 -14.27 -8.93
CA VAL A 3 -1.58 -13.73 -10.16
C VAL A 3 -0.66 -14.74 -10.86
N GLU A 4 0.15 -15.46 -10.09
CA GLU A 4 1.04 -16.51 -10.61
C GLU A 4 0.25 -17.69 -11.21
N ASN A 5 -0.91 -18.02 -10.61
CA ASN A 5 -1.78 -19.10 -11.08
C ASN A 5 -2.47 -18.79 -12.41
N GLU A 6 -2.65 -17.50 -12.71
CA GLU A 6 -3.25 -17.03 -13.97
C GLU A 6 -2.21 -16.88 -15.11
N MET A 7 -0.91 -17.12 -14.85
CA MET A 7 0.12 -17.04 -15.89
C MET A 7 0.18 -18.31 -16.73
N SER A 8 0.36 -18.17 -18.05
CA SER A 8 0.59 -19.32 -18.94
C SER A 8 1.83 -20.15 -18.57
N LYS A 9 2.81 -19.55 -17.90
CA LYS A 9 4.04 -20.22 -17.41
C LYS A 9 4.35 -19.78 -15.97
N PRO A 10 3.73 -20.40 -14.94
CA PRO A 10 3.84 -19.94 -13.55
C PRO A 10 5.29 -19.99 -13.02
N HIS A 11 6.08 -20.99 -13.41
CA HIS A 11 7.48 -21.14 -12.99
C HIS A 11 8.40 -19.97 -13.42
N HIS A 12 8.02 -19.18 -14.42
CA HIS A 12 8.82 -18.02 -14.86
C HIS A 12 8.50 -16.74 -14.07
N PHE A 13 7.54 -16.77 -13.13
CA PHE A 13 7.17 -15.59 -12.35
C PHE A 13 8.34 -15.10 -11.47
N LEU A 14 9.01 -16.04 -10.78
CA LEU A 14 10.14 -15.78 -9.87
C LEU A 14 11.52 -16.12 -10.47
N GLY A 15 11.59 -16.53 -11.75
CA GLY A 15 12.87 -16.87 -12.40
C GLY A 15 13.83 -15.68 -12.53
N CYS A 16 15.01 -15.90 -13.12
CA CYS A 16 15.93 -14.83 -13.51
C CYS A 16 16.18 -14.88 -15.03
N PRO A 17 15.72 -13.89 -15.84
CA PRO A 17 14.94 -12.70 -15.46
C PRO A 17 13.43 -13.01 -15.42
N GLY A 18 12.85 -12.98 -14.22
CA GLY A 18 11.44 -13.29 -13.98
C GLY A 18 10.57 -12.08 -14.18
N VAL A 19 9.29 -12.33 -14.48
CA VAL A 19 8.30 -11.28 -14.75
C VAL A 19 8.20 -10.31 -13.56
N LEU A 20 8.30 -10.81 -12.33
CA LEU A 20 8.25 -9.97 -11.14
C LEU A 20 9.41 -8.96 -11.08
N ASN A 21 10.65 -9.40 -11.33
CA ASN A 21 11.82 -8.53 -11.23
C ASN A 21 11.83 -7.47 -12.35
N ILE A 22 11.44 -7.86 -13.57
CA ILE A 22 11.31 -6.92 -14.70
C ILE A 22 10.21 -5.89 -14.41
N ALA A 23 9.04 -6.31 -13.93
CA ALA A 23 7.96 -5.41 -13.60
C ALA A 23 8.35 -4.43 -12.47
N MET A 24 8.96 -4.91 -11.39
CA MET A 24 9.36 -4.06 -10.26
C MET A 24 10.45 -3.06 -10.65
N SER A 25 11.43 -3.48 -11.46
CA SER A 25 12.47 -2.56 -11.98
C SER A 25 11.89 -1.51 -12.92
N ALA A 26 10.97 -1.89 -13.82
CA ALA A 26 10.29 -0.93 -14.70
C ALA A 26 9.49 0.11 -13.89
N VAL A 27 8.75 -0.33 -12.86
CA VAL A 27 8.00 0.58 -11.97
C VAL A 27 8.94 1.51 -11.21
N ALA A 28 10.05 1.00 -10.66
CA ALA A 28 11.03 1.82 -9.94
C ALA A 28 11.66 2.90 -10.84
N VAL A 29 12.03 2.55 -12.08
CA VAL A 29 12.58 3.51 -13.04
C VAL A 29 11.54 4.57 -13.42
N LEU A 30 10.29 4.16 -13.68
CA LEU A 30 9.21 5.06 -14.04
C LEU A 30 8.90 6.06 -12.91
N TYR A 31 8.74 5.56 -11.68
CA TYR A 31 8.47 6.42 -10.51
C TYR A 31 9.67 7.31 -10.17
N GLY A 32 10.89 6.78 -10.28
CA GLY A 32 12.12 7.57 -10.11
C GLY A 32 12.22 8.71 -11.13
N PHE A 33 11.95 8.41 -12.41
CA PHE A 33 11.96 9.42 -13.48
C PHE A 33 10.90 10.50 -13.26
N VAL A 34 9.65 10.12 -12.98
CA VAL A 34 8.55 11.07 -12.74
C VAL A 34 8.82 11.91 -11.49
N GLY A 35 9.32 11.31 -10.41
CA GLY A 35 9.69 12.03 -9.19
C GLY A 35 10.82 13.04 -9.43
N PHE A 36 11.87 12.62 -10.12
CA PHE A 36 13.02 13.49 -10.45
C PHE A 36 12.61 14.64 -11.38
N ALA A 37 11.87 14.36 -12.46
CA ALA A 37 11.38 15.39 -13.36
C ALA A 37 10.38 16.35 -12.67
N GLY A 38 9.56 15.84 -11.74
CA GLY A 38 8.68 16.66 -10.92
C GLY A 38 9.45 17.63 -10.03
N TYR A 39 10.50 17.15 -9.35
CA TYR A 39 11.36 17.98 -8.51
C TYR A 39 12.08 19.08 -9.31
N LEU A 40 12.60 18.77 -10.50
CA LEU A 40 13.27 19.76 -11.35
C LEU A 40 12.33 20.91 -11.80
N ASN A 41 11.03 20.65 -11.95
CA ASN A 41 10.08 21.68 -12.39
C ASN A 41 9.57 22.56 -11.24
N PHE A 42 9.32 21.98 -10.05
CA PHE A 42 8.71 22.69 -8.93
C PHE A 42 9.71 23.12 -7.83
N GLY A 43 10.93 22.58 -7.85
CA GLY A 43 11.99 22.88 -6.90
C GLY A 43 11.56 22.67 -5.44
N GLU A 44 11.89 23.63 -4.58
CA GLU A 44 11.55 23.61 -3.14
C GLU A 44 10.05 23.83 -2.85
N GLN A 45 9.23 24.15 -3.86
CA GLN A 45 7.78 24.36 -3.69
C GLN A 45 6.94 23.09 -3.86
N VAL A 46 7.59 21.92 -3.99
CA VAL A 46 6.92 20.63 -4.12
C VAL A 46 6.11 20.32 -2.86
N ARG A 47 4.80 20.35 -2.98
CA ARG A 47 3.86 19.78 -2.01
C ARG A 47 3.83 18.26 -2.10
N GLY A 48 3.27 17.65 -1.07
CA GLY A 48 3.22 16.21 -0.86
C GLY A 48 2.52 15.32 -1.87
N SER A 49 1.79 15.91 -2.80
CA SER A 49 1.30 15.16 -3.95
C SER A 49 1.58 15.95 -5.21
N LEU A 50 1.99 15.23 -6.26
CA LEU A 50 2.28 15.83 -7.56
C LEU A 50 1.06 16.60 -8.09
N THR A 51 -0.14 16.05 -7.89
CA THR A 51 -1.42 16.67 -8.27
C THR A 51 -1.68 18.02 -7.63
N LEU A 52 -1.13 18.28 -6.43
CA LEU A 52 -1.35 19.53 -5.70
C LEU A 52 -0.43 20.66 -6.16
N ASN A 53 0.65 20.33 -6.87
CA ASN A 53 1.62 21.28 -7.42
C ASN A 53 1.26 21.75 -8.84
N LEU A 54 0.45 20.97 -9.57
CA LEU A 54 0.04 21.32 -10.92
C LEU A 54 -0.68 22.69 -10.97
N PRO A 55 -0.29 23.61 -11.88
CA PRO A 55 -0.92 24.93 -12.02
C PRO A 55 -2.41 24.80 -12.34
N GLN A 56 -3.22 25.78 -11.91
CA GLN A 56 -4.66 25.77 -12.14
C GLN A 56 -5.04 26.44 -13.47
N ASP A 57 -4.19 27.31 -14.00
CA ASP A 57 -4.50 28.13 -15.17
C ASP A 57 -4.22 27.38 -16.51
N GLU A 58 -3.47 26.28 -16.45
CA GLU A 58 -3.07 25.51 -17.62
C GLU A 58 -4.06 24.36 -17.93
N ILE A 59 -4.57 24.32 -19.16
CA ILE A 59 -5.54 23.30 -19.62
C ILE A 59 -4.93 21.89 -19.52
N LEU A 60 -3.63 21.75 -19.80
CA LEU A 60 -2.93 20.47 -19.71
C LEU A 60 -2.85 19.95 -18.26
N ALA A 61 -2.68 20.87 -17.31
CA ALA A 61 -2.61 20.53 -15.90
C ALA A 61 -3.99 20.14 -15.35
N GLN A 62 -5.04 20.83 -15.77
CA GLN A 62 -6.41 20.48 -15.39
C GLN A 62 -6.84 19.12 -15.96
N THR A 63 -6.54 18.85 -17.23
CA THR A 63 -6.85 17.55 -17.84
C THR A 63 -6.14 16.39 -17.13
N ALA A 64 -4.87 16.56 -16.73
CA ALA A 64 -4.16 15.59 -15.91
C ALA A 64 -4.82 15.37 -14.53
N LYS A 65 -5.24 16.43 -13.84
CA LYS A 65 -5.97 16.31 -12.55
C LYS A 65 -7.28 15.54 -12.71
N ILE A 66 -8.04 15.81 -13.77
CA ILE A 66 -9.30 15.11 -14.05
C ILE A 66 -9.05 13.62 -14.33
N LEU A 67 -8.00 13.29 -15.09
CA LEU A 67 -7.61 11.91 -15.35
C LEU A 67 -7.23 11.19 -14.06
N VAL A 68 -6.43 11.81 -13.18
CA VAL A 68 -6.07 11.22 -11.87
C VAL A 68 -7.32 11.03 -10.99
N ALA A 69 -8.25 12.00 -10.98
CA ALA A 69 -9.52 11.86 -10.26
C ALA A 69 -10.35 10.68 -10.79
N CYS A 70 -10.44 10.52 -12.12
CA CYS A 70 -11.13 9.40 -12.75
C CYS A 70 -10.50 8.06 -12.37
N VAL A 71 -9.17 7.95 -12.44
CA VAL A 71 -8.44 6.74 -12.02
C VAL A 71 -8.71 6.43 -10.55
N MET A 72 -8.63 7.42 -9.64
CA MET A 72 -8.90 7.21 -8.22
C MET A 72 -10.33 6.73 -7.95
N LEU A 73 -11.33 7.30 -8.63
CA LEU A 73 -12.74 6.88 -8.50
C LEU A 73 -12.94 5.42 -8.93
N LEU A 74 -12.35 5.04 -10.06
CA LEU A 74 -12.43 3.66 -10.57
C LEU A 74 -11.66 2.68 -9.67
N SER A 75 -10.47 3.05 -9.22
CA SER A 75 -9.65 2.23 -8.32
C SER A 75 -10.30 2.04 -6.95
N PHE A 76 -11.00 3.05 -6.42
CA PHE A 76 -11.70 2.93 -5.14
C PHE A 76 -12.71 1.78 -5.14
N ALA A 77 -13.49 1.63 -6.21
CA ALA A 77 -14.45 0.53 -6.33
C ALA A 77 -13.77 -0.84 -6.26
N LEU A 78 -12.60 -0.99 -6.89
CA LEU A 78 -11.84 -2.24 -6.91
C LEU A 78 -11.18 -2.53 -5.57
N VAL A 79 -10.51 -1.53 -4.97
CA VAL A 79 -9.79 -1.70 -3.70
C VAL A 79 -10.75 -1.91 -2.54
N TYR A 80 -11.91 -1.23 -2.54
CA TYR A 80 -12.90 -1.35 -1.47
C TYR A 80 -13.67 -2.69 -1.50
N TYR A 81 -13.70 -3.38 -2.64
CA TYR A 81 -14.33 -4.69 -2.75
C TYR A 81 -13.71 -5.72 -1.79
N VAL A 82 -12.38 -5.77 -1.72
CA VAL A 82 -11.64 -6.76 -0.91
C VAL A 82 -11.97 -6.70 0.58
N PRO A 83 -11.86 -5.55 1.29
CA PRO A 83 -12.21 -5.48 2.70
C PRO A 83 -13.69 -5.75 2.96
N VAL A 84 -14.59 -5.28 2.08
CA VAL A 84 -16.02 -5.56 2.20
C VAL A 84 -16.30 -7.06 2.11
N ASP A 85 -15.69 -7.77 1.17
CA ASP A 85 -15.86 -9.22 1.00
C ASP A 85 -15.27 -10.01 2.18
N VAL A 86 -14.12 -9.57 2.71
CA VAL A 86 -13.51 -10.17 3.91
C VAL A 86 -14.40 -10.00 5.14
N VAL A 87 -14.92 -8.79 5.39
CA VAL A 87 -15.80 -8.51 6.53
C VAL A 87 -17.14 -9.22 6.36
N TRP A 88 -17.68 -9.22 5.14
CA TRP A 88 -18.92 -9.92 4.82
C TRP A 88 -18.82 -11.41 5.10
N ARG A 89 -17.73 -12.07 4.67
CA ARG A 89 -17.49 -13.50 4.95
C ARG A 89 -17.48 -13.83 6.44
N ARG A 90 -17.11 -12.89 7.32
CA ARG A 90 -17.11 -13.08 8.78
C ARG A 90 -18.48 -12.86 9.42
N ILE A 91 -19.35 -12.05 8.81
CA ILE A 91 -20.63 -11.63 9.39
C ILE A 91 -21.81 -12.35 8.75
N GLN A 92 -21.69 -12.86 7.51
CA GLN A 92 -22.78 -13.47 6.74
C GLN A 92 -23.52 -14.58 7.51
N ASP A 93 -22.80 -15.41 8.27
CA ASP A 93 -23.38 -16.52 9.03
C ASP A 93 -24.26 -16.06 10.21
N ARG A 94 -24.13 -14.80 10.62
CA ARG A 94 -24.92 -14.18 11.70
C ARG A 94 -26.17 -13.47 11.18
N ILE A 95 -26.30 -13.27 9.86
CA ILE A 95 -27.41 -12.53 9.25
C ILE A 95 -28.37 -13.53 8.57
N PRO A 96 -29.70 -13.41 8.74
CA PRO A 96 -30.64 -14.29 8.04
C PRO A 96 -30.56 -14.09 6.51
N ALA A 97 -30.76 -15.16 5.72
CA ALA A 97 -30.69 -15.16 4.26
C ALA A 97 -31.51 -14.04 3.59
N ARG A 98 -32.69 -13.73 4.13
CA ARG A 98 -33.56 -12.65 3.64
C ARG A 98 -32.98 -11.24 3.82
N GLY A 99 -32.11 -11.07 4.81
CA GLY A 99 -31.46 -9.79 5.15
C GLY A 99 -30.12 -9.56 4.47
N HIS A 100 -29.59 -10.52 3.69
CA HIS A 100 -28.24 -10.43 3.13
C HIS A 100 -28.03 -9.20 2.25
N ARG A 101 -29.01 -8.84 1.41
CA ARG A 101 -28.94 -7.64 0.55
C ARG A 101 -28.81 -6.36 1.36
N TRP A 102 -29.63 -6.22 2.41
CA TRP A 102 -29.62 -5.07 3.30
C TRP A 102 -28.35 -5.04 4.18
N GLY A 103 -27.88 -6.19 4.66
CA GLY A 103 -26.63 -6.32 5.40
C GLY A 103 -25.42 -5.87 4.57
N MET A 104 -25.32 -6.32 3.31
CA MET A 104 -24.26 -5.87 2.40
C MET A 104 -24.35 -4.38 2.09
N ALA A 105 -25.55 -3.85 1.85
CA ALA A 105 -25.74 -2.43 1.60
C ALA A 105 -25.35 -1.59 2.81
N ALA A 106 -25.75 -1.99 4.02
CA ALA A 106 -25.39 -1.34 5.27
C ALA A 106 -23.88 -1.38 5.52
N LEU A 107 -23.24 -2.54 5.33
CA LEU A 107 -21.79 -2.68 5.48
C LEU A 107 -21.03 -1.73 4.55
N ARG A 108 -21.42 -1.70 3.27
CA ARG A 108 -20.81 -0.79 2.27
C ARG A 108 -21.03 0.66 2.65
N PHE A 109 -22.24 1.04 3.03
CA PHE A 109 -22.57 2.42 3.41
C PHE A 109 -21.79 2.87 4.64
N ILE A 110 -21.80 2.08 5.72
CA ILE A 110 -21.09 2.39 6.97
C ILE A 110 -19.58 2.50 6.71
N GLY A 111 -18.99 1.57 5.96
CA GLY A 111 -17.56 1.61 5.66
C GLY A 111 -17.18 2.82 4.82
N THR A 112 -17.99 3.21 3.83
CA THR A 112 -17.73 4.42 3.03
C THR A 112 -17.89 5.68 3.86
N VAL A 113 -18.91 5.77 4.71
CA VAL A 113 -19.10 6.90 5.64
C VAL A 113 -17.92 7.02 6.60
N LEU A 114 -17.39 5.91 7.11
CA LEU A 114 -16.22 5.90 7.98
C LEU A 114 -14.98 6.42 7.24
N ILE A 115 -14.75 5.97 6.00
CA ILE A 115 -13.61 6.44 5.18
C ILE A 115 -13.73 7.95 4.92
N VAL A 116 -14.93 8.43 4.56
CA VAL A 116 -15.19 9.87 4.34
C VAL A 116 -15.00 10.67 5.64
N GLY A 117 -15.45 10.13 6.78
CA GLY A 117 -15.24 10.74 8.10
C GLY A 117 -13.75 10.89 8.42
N VAL A 118 -12.97 9.83 8.22
CA VAL A 118 -11.51 9.87 8.39
C VAL A 118 -10.86 10.88 7.43
N ALA A 119 -11.27 10.89 6.16
CA ALA A 119 -10.75 11.83 5.17
C ALA A 119 -11.06 13.30 5.53
N SER A 120 -12.21 13.57 6.14
CA SER A 120 -12.57 14.93 6.60
C SER A 120 -11.81 15.38 7.84
N ALA A 121 -11.34 14.44 8.67
CA ALA A 121 -10.62 14.72 9.90
C ALA A 121 -9.11 14.95 9.68
N ILE A 122 -8.54 14.46 8.58
CA ILE A 122 -7.10 14.49 8.32
C ILE A 122 -6.77 15.67 7.38
N PRO A 123 -6.10 16.73 7.88
CA PRO A 123 -5.79 17.92 7.07
C PRO A 123 -4.67 17.68 6.04
N LYS A 124 -3.77 16.72 6.26
CA LYS A 124 -2.66 16.37 5.36
C LYS A 124 -2.67 14.87 5.01
N LEU A 125 -3.23 14.54 3.83
CA LEU A 125 -3.36 13.16 3.36
C LEU A 125 -2.01 12.46 3.12
N GLU A 126 -0.99 13.20 2.68
CA GLU A 126 0.36 12.64 2.46
C GLU A 126 0.92 11.99 3.72
N LEU A 127 0.91 12.72 4.83
CA LEU A 127 1.48 12.27 6.10
C LEU A 127 0.75 11.05 6.66
N PHE A 128 -0.54 10.94 6.40
CA PHE A 128 -1.32 9.75 6.70
C PHE A 128 -0.93 8.55 5.82
N MET A 129 -0.69 8.78 4.52
CA MET A 129 -0.21 7.73 3.62
C MET A 129 1.20 7.24 3.99
N GLU A 130 2.08 8.13 4.43
CA GLU A 130 3.40 7.79 4.98
C GLU A 130 3.28 6.94 6.25
N LEU A 131 2.42 7.33 7.19
CA LEU A 131 2.16 6.57 8.41
C LEU A 131 1.65 5.16 8.11
N VAL A 132 0.60 5.06 7.28
CA VAL A 132 0.00 3.77 6.91
C VAL A 132 1.01 2.92 6.14
N GLY A 133 1.80 3.52 5.25
CA GLY A 133 2.87 2.85 4.51
C GLY A 133 3.97 2.31 5.43
N ALA A 134 4.46 3.12 6.36
CA ALA A 134 5.49 2.74 7.32
C ALA A 134 5.06 1.56 8.19
N VAL A 135 3.78 1.51 8.62
CA VAL A 135 3.25 0.39 9.39
C VAL A 135 3.01 -0.83 8.50
N CYS A 136 2.28 -0.67 7.39
CA CYS A 136 1.88 -1.80 6.54
C CYS A 136 3.08 -2.46 5.86
N LEU A 137 4.02 -1.70 5.30
CA LEU A 137 5.20 -2.25 4.63
C LEU A 137 6.13 -2.94 5.63
N SER A 138 6.35 -2.34 6.80
CA SER A 138 7.20 -2.93 7.83
C SER A 138 6.62 -4.23 8.34
N VAL A 139 5.33 -4.26 8.70
CA VAL A 139 4.67 -5.46 9.24
C VAL A 139 4.44 -6.50 8.15
N MET A 140 3.75 -6.15 7.06
CA MET A 140 3.32 -7.12 6.05
C MET A 140 4.39 -7.42 5.00
N GLY A 141 5.19 -6.41 4.63
CA GLY A 141 6.19 -6.52 3.57
C GLY A 141 7.53 -7.09 4.03
N LEU A 142 7.96 -6.80 5.27
CA LEU A 142 9.27 -7.20 5.79
C LEU A 142 9.19 -8.19 6.96
N LEU A 143 8.42 -7.87 7.99
CA LEU A 143 8.40 -8.64 9.24
C LEU A 143 7.72 -10.00 9.05
N LEU A 144 6.52 -10.04 8.45
CA LEU A 144 5.79 -11.28 8.18
C LEU A 144 6.61 -12.30 7.35
N PRO A 145 7.17 -11.96 6.18
CA PRO A 145 7.96 -12.94 5.42
C PRO A 145 9.19 -13.41 6.18
N ALA A 146 9.88 -12.54 6.93
CA ALA A 146 11.03 -12.91 7.74
C ALA A 146 10.64 -13.90 8.87
N ILE A 147 9.51 -13.67 9.55
CA ILE A 147 8.99 -14.57 10.59
C ILE A 147 8.57 -15.91 9.97
N VAL A 148 7.79 -15.88 8.89
CA VAL A 148 7.28 -17.09 8.23
C VAL A 148 8.43 -17.95 7.71
N GLU A 149 9.45 -17.36 7.07
CA GLU A 149 10.64 -18.09 6.63
C GLU A 149 11.38 -18.70 7.83
N THR A 150 11.58 -17.93 8.90
CA THR A 150 12.26 -18.42 10.11
C THR A 150 11.54 -19.59 10.77
N VAL A 151 10.21 -19.50 10.92
CA VAL A 151 9.39 -20.57 11.52
C VAL A 151 9.36 -21.80 10.62
N TRP A 152 9.26 -21.61 9.30
CA TRP A 152 9.19 -22.72 8.36
C TRP A 152 10.50 -23.51 8.25
N LEU A 153 11.66 -22.84 8.42
CA LEU A 153 12.98 -23.46 8.40
C LEU A 153 13.51 -23.92 9.77
N TRP A 154 12.81 -23.62 10.87
CA TRP A 154 13.25 -23.84 12.27
C TRP A 154 13.62 -25.29 12.64
N GLY A 155 13.24 -26.28 11.83
CA GLY A 155 13.54 -27.69 12.08
C GLY A 155 13.97 -28.48 10.84
N ARG A 156 14.35 -27.81 9.75
CA ARG A 156 14.79 -28.47 8.50
C ARG A 156 16.26 -28.21 8.26
N ASP A 157 16.59 -27.00 7.79
CA ASP A 157 17.95 -26.57 7.49
C ASP A 157 18.02 -25.04 7.53
N LEU A 158 18.68 -24.45 8.53
CA LEU A 158 18.87 -22.98 8.65
C LEU A 158 20.04 -22.45 7.78
N GLY A 159 20.57 -23.30 6.89
CA GLY A 159 21.77 -23.07 6.10
C GLY A 159 23.07 -23.23 6.92
N PRO A 160 24.25 -23.23 6.27
CA PRO A 160 25.52 -23.27 6.98
C PRO A 160 25.62 -22.06 7.93
N CYS A 161 25.99 -22.32 9.19
CA CYS A 161 26.14 -21.32 10.25
C CYS A 161 24.85 -20.52 10.62
N ASN A 162 23.65 -21.06 10.37
CA ASN A 162 22.38 -20.35 10.62
C ASN A 162 22.29 -18.99 9.90
N TRP A 163 22.90 -18.84 8.73
CA TRP A 163 22.92 -17.60 7.95
C TRP A 163 21.52 -17.03 7.69
N ILE A 164 20.54 -17.90 7.45
CA ILE A 164 19.14 -17.51 7.20
C ILE A 164 18.54 -16.82 8.43
N LEU A 165 18.88 -17.29 9.63
CA LEU A 165 18.40 -16.71 10.88
C LEU A 165 18.99 -15.31 11.10
N TRP A 166 20.30 -15.13 10.86
CA TRP A 166 20.93 -13.81 10.94
C TRP A 166 20.37 -12.82 9.93
N LYS A 167 20.18 -13.25 8.67
CA LYS A 167 19.54 -12.46 7.62
C LYS A 167 18.14 -12.00 8.04
N ASN A 168 17.30 -12.93 8.52
CA ASN A 168 15.93 -12.62 8.92
C ASN A 168 15.86 -11.77 10.18
N CYS A 169 16.78 -11.97 11.12
CA CYS A 169 16.90 -11.13 12.31
C CYS A 169 17.28 -9.68 11.92
N LEU A 170 18.22 -9.51 10.99
CA LEU A 170 18.60 -8.19 10.47
C LEU A 170 17.41 -7.51 9.75
N ILE A 171 16.69 -8.24 8.89
CA ILE A 171 15.47 -7.72 8.24
C ILE A 171 14.41 -7.31 9.27
N GLY A 172 14.22 -8.12 10.32
CA GLY A 172 13.30 -7.81 11.42
C GLY A 172 13.68 -6.54 12.18
N ILE A 173 14.95 -6.39 12.55
CA ILE A 173 15.47 -5.18 13.22
C ILE A 173 15.30 -3.97 12.30
N PHE A 174 15.68 -4.08 11.03
CA PHE A 174 15.52 -3.01 10.05
C PHE A 174 14.05 -2.59 9.89
N SER A 175 13.13 -3.57 9.85
CA SER A 175 11.69 -3.32 9.78
C SER A 175 11.18 -2.55 10.99
N ILE A 176 11.59 -2.92 12.21
CA ILE A 176 11.20 -2.21 13.43
C ILE A 176 11.73 -0.78 13.43
N ILE A 177 12.99 -0.58 13.05
CA ILE A 177 13.60 0.76 12.97
C ILE A 177 12.83 1.62 11.96
N ALA A 178 12.56 1.09 10.76
CA ALA A 178 11.82 1.79 9.71
C ALA A 178 10.37 2.14 10.14
N MET A 179 9.71 1.24 10.87
CA MET A 179 8.39 1.48 11.43
C MET A 179 8.42 2.60 12.48
N VAL A 180 9.34 2.53 13.44
CA VAL A 180 9.43 3.51 14.53
C VAL A 180 9.79 4.89 13.98
N SER A 181 10.76 4.98 13.08
CA SER A 181 11.15 6.25 12.46
C SER A 181 10.02 6.86 11.64
N GLY A 182 9.35 6.06 10.80
CA GLY A 182 8.24 6.53 9.96
C GLY A 182 7.03 6.98 10.77
N VAL A 183 6.64 6.21 11.80
CA VAL A 183 5.54 6.57 12.69
C VAL A 183 5.87 7.80 13.52
N ALA A 184 7.08 7.88 14.09
CA ALA A 184 7.48 9.03 14.89
C ALA A 184 7.49 10.32 14.05
N TYR A 185 8.08 10.29 12.86
CA TYR A 185 8.10 11.43 11.95
C TYR A 185 6.69 11.88 11.57
N SER A 186 5.83 10.92 11.18
CA SER A 186 4.46 11.22 10.77
C SER A 186 3.65 11.84 11.91
N ILE A 187 3.73 11.30 13.13
CA ILE A 187 2.98 11.81 14.28
C ILE A 187 3.47 13.20 14.69
N ILE A 188 4.79 13.41 14.77
CA ILE A 188 5.36 14.71 15.14
C ILE A 188 4.95 15.78 14.13
N SER A 189 5.08 15.49 12.84
CA SER A 189 4.69 16.43 11.78
C SER A 189 3.18 16.67 11.73
N MET A 190 2.35 15.70 12.14
CA MET A 190 0.90 15.90 12.28
C MET A 190 0.57 16.85 13.43
N LEU A 191 1.27 16.71 14.56
CA LEU A 191 1.06 17.53 15.76
C LEU A 191 1.55 18.97 15.58
N GLU A 192 2.65 19.18 14.88
CA GLU A 192 3.21 20.52 14.63
C GLU A 192 2.35 21.36 13.66
N HIS A 193 1.38 20.73 13.00
CA HIS A 193 0.55 21.34 11.98
C HIS A 193 -0.96 21.27 12.30
N LEU A 194 -1.30 20.93 13.55
CA LEU A 194 -2.65 20.96 14.10
C LEU A 194 -2.88 22.30 14.84
#